data_AF-X0TAQ0-F1
#
_entry.id   AF-X0TAQ0-F1
#
_cell.length_a   1.000
_cell.length_b   1.000
_cell.length_c   1.000
_cell.angle_alpha   90.00
_cell.angle_beta   90.00
_cell.angle_gamma   90.00
#
_symmetry.space_group_name_H-M   'P 1'
#
loop_
_entity.id
_entity.type
_entity.pdbx_description
1 polymer ?
#
loop_
_entity_poly.entity_id
_entity_poly.type
_entity_poly.pdbx_seq_one_letter_code
_entity_poly.pdbx_strand_id
1 'polypeptide(L)'
;VGAALSALPYRLWAGLLTDTAPYDLAFGSAVNCYFEAMSGLTTTGATVLTDISSLPRSLLLWRATTHWLGGLGIVVLFVAVLPMLGVGGKRLFRVEAPGPTAEGVRPRIQETARTLWLIYLGLTVAEIVLLRVCGLSLFDSICHTFATLATGGFSTRNASIGEINSLPVDVIIIVFMVLAGVNFGIYYNGLRGR
;
A
#
# COMPACT_ATOMS: atom_id res chain seq x y z
N VAL A 1 -8.01 13.58 -7.96
CA VAL A 1 -8.21 12.74 -9.17
C VAL A 1 -8.13 11.26 -8.84
N GLY A 2 -7.03 10.76 -8.24
CA GLY A 2 -6.87 9.35 -7.88
C GLY A 2 -8.05 8.76 -7.09
N ALA A 3 -8.41 9.39 -5.97
CA ALA A 3 -9.52 8.93 -5.12
C ALA A 3 -10.90 8.96 -5.78
N ALA A 4 -11.17 9.94 -6.63
CA ALA A 4 -12.43 10.03 -7.37
C ALA A 4 -12.55 8.89 -8.39
N LEU A 5 -11.46 8.53 -9.08
CA LEU A 5 -11.43 7.39 -9.99
C LEU A 5 -11.53 6.06 -9.23
N SER A 6 -10.83 5.92 -8.10
CA SER A 6 -10.90 4.70 -7.31
C SER A 6 -12.20 4.52 -6.54
N ALA A 7 -13.03 5.56 -6.45
CA ALA A 7 -14.39 5.48 -5.93
C ALA A 7 -15.38 4.88 -6.94
N LEU A 8 -15.05 4.85 -8.23
CA LEU A 8 -15.95 4.36 -9.28
C LEU A 8 -16.34 2.89 -9.10
N PRO A 9 -15.44 1.95 -8.77
CA PRO A 9 -15.85 0.56 -8.56
C PRO A 9 -16.87 0.39 -7.42
N TYR A 10 -16.75 1.18 -6.33
CA TYR A 10 -17.75 1.19 -5.26
C TYR A 10 -19.09 1.73 -5.74
N ARG A 11 -19.06 2.85 -6.47
CA ARG A 11 -20.28 3.51 -6.98
C ARG A 11 -20.99 2.69 -8.05
N LEU A 12 -20.23 2.06 -8.95
CA LEU A 12 -20.74 1.18 -9.99
C LEU A 12 -21.34 -0.07 -9.38
N TRP A 13 -20.69 -0.65 -8.37
CA TRP A 13 -21.28 -1.78 -7.65
C TRP A 13 -22.61 -1.41 -6.98
N ALA A 14 -22.66 -0.28 -6.27
CA ALA A 14 -23.88 0.20 -5.63
C ALA A 14 -24.99 0.66 -6.61
N GLY A 15 -24.65 0.91 -7.89
CA GLY A 15 -25.61 1.40 -8.89
C GLY A 15 -26.03 0.39 -9.95
N LEU A 16 -25.25 -0.68 -10.16
CA LEU A 16 -25.45 -1.65 -11.25
C LEU A 16 -25.87 -3.04 -10.74
N LEU A 17 -25.59 -3.36 -9.47
CA LEU A 17 -25.71 -4.73 -8.94
C LEU A 17 -26.72 -4.87 -7.78
N THR A 18 -27.51 -3.83 -7.49
CA THR A 18 -28.49 -3.82 -6.39
C THR A 18 -29.85 -3.29 -6.81
N ASP A 19 -30.75 -4.22 -7.14
CA ASP A 19 -32.20 -3.99 -7.03
C ASP A 19 -32.79 -4.72 -5.80
N THR A 20 -32.03 -5.50 -5.01
CA THR A 20 -32.63 -6.47 -4.06
C THR A 20 -31.84 -6.86 -2.80
N ALA A 21 -31.07 -6.00 -2.10
CA ALA A 21 -30.42 -6.45 -0.85
C ALA A 21 -30.09 -5.38 0.20
N PRO A 22 -30.13 -5.71 1.52
CA PRO A 22 -30.03 -4.76 2.63
C PRO A 22 -28.62 -4.22 2.91
N TYR A 23 -27.66 -4.39 2.00
CA TYR A 23 -26.30 -3.83 2.09
C TYR A 23 -26.17 -2.42 1.46
N ASP A 24 -27.30 -1.84 1.06
CA ASP A 24 -27.42 -0.62 0.23
C ASP A 24 -27.01 0.71 0.87
N LEU A 25 -26.74 0.78 2.18
CA LEU A 25 -26.58 2.09 2.84
C LEU A 25 -25.16 2.67 2.81
N ALA A 26 -24.12 1.83 2.82
CA ALA A 26 -22.75 2.35 2.91
C ALA A 26 -22.30 2.99 1.59
N PHE A 27 -22.43 2.30 0.45
CA PHE A 27 -21.97 2.83 -0.86
C PHE A 27 -23.06 3.54 -1.69
N GLY A 28 -24.28 3.69 -1.16
CA GLY A 28 -25.30 4.55 -1.78
C GLY A 28 -24.92 6.04 -1.80
N SER A 29 -24.08 6.46 -0.84
CA SER A 29 -23.54 7.83 -0.77
C SER A 29 -22.23 7.96 -1.56
N ALA A 30 -22.16 8.95 -2.46
CA ALA A 30 -20.94 9.30 -3.16
C ALA A 30 -19.81 9.72 -2.19
N VAL A 31 -20.17 10.31 -1.05
CA VAL A 31 -19.22 10.71 0.00
C VAL A 31 -18.57 9.49 0.64
N ASN A 32 -19.36 8.44 0.92
CA ASN A 32 -18.86 7.20 1.50
C ASN A 32 -17.96 6.43 0.52
N CYS A 33 -18.34 6.38 -0.76
CA CYS A 33 -17.48 5.81 -1.81
C CYS A 33 -16.14 6.55 -1.90
N TYR A 34 -16.17 7.88 -1.84
CA TYR A 34 -14.97 8.70 -1.86
C TYR A 34 -14.13 8.53 -0.59
N PHE A 35 -14.75 8.43 0.58
CA PHE A 35 -14.07 8.19 1.84
C PHE A 35 -13.33 6.85 1.83
N GLU A 36 -14.00 5.76 1.45
CA GLU A 36 -13.38 4.43 1.37
C GLU A 36 -12.22 4.40 0.36
N ALA A 37 -12.40 5.06 -0.78
CA ALA A 37 -11.38 5.21 -1.80
C ALA A 37 -10.16 6.02 -1.32
N MET A 38 -10.41 7.14 -0.63
CA MET A 38 -9.35 7.95 -0.02
C MET A 38 -8.60 7.14 1.01
N SER A 39 -9.30 6.54 1.98
CA SER A 39 -8.72 5.75 3.04
C SER A 39 -7.81 4.64 2.52
N GLY A 40 -8.25 3.93 1.47
CA GLY A 40 -7.43 2.91 0.81
C GLY A 40 -6.22 3.49 0.08
N LEU A 41 -6.36 4.57 -0.70
CA LEU A 41 -5.22 5.16 -1.41
C LEU A 41 -4.19 5.83 -0.50
N THR A 42 -4.62 6.40 0.61
CA THR A 42 -3.74 7.05 1.60
C THR A 42 -3.23 6.09 2.66
N THR A 43 -3.50 4.78 2.50
CA THR A 43 -3.08 3.75 3.44
C THR A 43 -3.49 4.02 4.88
N THR A 44 -4.70 4.52 5.06
CA THR A 44 -5.26 4.88 6.38
C THR A 44 -6.05 3.74 7.00
N GLY A 45 -6.70 2.90 6.19
CA GLY A 45 -7.43 1.72 6.67
C GLY A 45 -8.74 1.98 7.42
N ALA A 46 -9.20 3.22 7.52
CA ALA A 46 -10.53 3.54 8.04
C ALA A 46 -11.62 3.10 7.05
N THR A 47 -12.75 2.59 7.56
CA THR A 47 -13.86 2.15 6.71
C THR A 47 -15.20 2.66 7.20
N VAL A 48 -16.11 2.92 6.24
CA VAL A 48 -17.52 3.23 6.51
C VAL A 48 -18.40 1.98 6.55
N LEU A 49 -17.82 0.81 6.27
CA LEU A 49 -18.51 -0.46 6.19
C LEU A 49 -18.59 -1.10 7.58
N THR A 50 -19.80 -1.55 7.94
CA THR A 50 -20.05 -2.26 9.19
C THR A 50 -19.92 -3.78 9.04
N ASP A 51 -20.24 -4.31 7.85
CA ASP A 51 -20.09 -5.73 7.53
C ASP A 51 -19.27 -5.89 6.24
N ILE A 52 -17.97 -6.11 6.43
CA ILE A 52 -16.96 -6.37 5.41
C ILE A 52 -17.08 -7.80 4.89
N SER A 53 -17.36 -8.76 5.76
CA SER A 53 -17.36 -10.19 5.43
C SER A 53 -18.44 -10.58 4.41
N SER A 54 -19.51 -9.78 4.28
CA SER A 54 -20.56 -9.97 3.27
C SER A 54 -20.25 -9.35 1.90
N LEU A 55 -19.17 -8.58 1.77
CA LEU A 55 -18.79 -8.01 0.48
C LEU A 55 -18.35 -9.08 -0.52
N PRO A 56 -18.65 -8.88 -1.82
CA PRO A 56 -18.13 -9.76 -2.85
C PRO A 56 -16.60 -9.67 -2.92
N ARG A 57 -15.97 -10.81 -3.26
CA ARG A 57 -14.51 -10.92 -3.37
C ARG A 57 -13.87 -9.87 -4.29
N SER A 58 -14.58 -9.42 -5.33
CA SER A 58 -14.10 -8.37 -6.23
C SER A 58 -13.91 -7.03 -5.53
N LEU A 59 -14.85 -6.63 -4.65
CA LEU A 59 -14.73 -5.39 -3.88
C LEU A 59 -13.69 -5.51 -2.78
N LEU A 60 -13.62 -6.65 -2.10
CA LEU A 60 -12.57 -6.91 -1.10
C LEU A 60 -11.17 -6.83 -1.73
N LEU A 61 -10.98 -7.40 -2.92
CA LEU A 61 -9.73 -7.29 -3.65
C LEU A 61 -9.44 -5.86 -4.09
N TRP A 62 -10.46 -5.11 -4.54
CA TRP A 62 -10.30 -3.70 -4.90
C TRP A 62 -9.83 -2.86 -3.71
N ARG A 63 -10.43 -3.04 -2.53
CA ARG A 63 -10.01 -2.41 -1.27
C ARG A 63 -8.56 -2.72 -0.95
N ALA A 64 -8.16 -3.99 -1.03
CA ALA A 64 -6.76 -4.35 -0.78
C ALA A 64 -5.81 -3.76 -1.84
N THR A 65 -6.24 -3.71 -3.10
CA THR A 65 -5.43 -3.16 -4.21
C THR A 65 -5.21 -1.66 -4.06
N THR A 66 -6.20 -0.89 -3.58
CA THR A 66 -5.99 0.55 -3.34
C THR A 66 -4.95 0.80 -2.26
N HIS A 67 -4.90 -0.03 -1.20
CA HIS A 67 -3.80 -0.02 -0.23
C HIS A 67 -2.46 -0.29 -0.90
N TRP A 68 -2.33 -1.38 -1.65
CA TRP A 68 -1.07 -1.73 -2.31
C TRP A 68 -0.58 -0.65 -3.28
N LEU A 69 -1.49 -0.05 -4.05
CA LEU A 69 -1.19 1.09 -4.92
C LEU A 69 -0.79 2.35 -4.14
N GLY A 70 -1.45 2.62 -3.00
CA GLY A 70 -1.10 3.72 -2.10
C GLY A 70 0.29 3.57 -1.50
N GLY A 71 0.61 2.36 -1.00
CA GLY A 71 1.93 2.01 -0.47
C GLY A 71 3.03 2.14 -1.51
N LEU A 72 2.79 1.67 -2.74
CA LEU A 72 3.73 1.91 -3.83
C LEU A 72 3.86 3.40 -4.17
N GLY A 73 2.75 4.14 -4.14
CA GLY A 73 2.70 5.57 -4.43
C GLY A 73 3.60 6.39 -3.50
N ILE A 74 3.58 6.11 -2.19
CA ILE A 74 4.43 6.83 -1.23
C ILE A 74 5.92 6.50 -1.45
N VAL A 75 6.27 5.24 -1.73
CA VAL A 75 7.66 4.82 -2.03
C VAL A 75 8.20 5.56 -3.26
N VAL A 76 7.42 5.64 -4.33
CA VAL A 76 7.80 6.36 -5.56
C VAL A 76 7.86 7.87 -5.33
N LEU A 77 6.92 8.44 -4.58
CA LEU A 77 6.92 9.86 -4.22
C LEU A 77 8.21 10.24 -3.49
N PHE A 78 8.64 9.42 -2.51
CA PHE A 78 9.89 9.65 -1.81
C PHE A 78 11.09 9.65 -2.78
N VAL A 79 11.20 8.69 -3.69
CA VAL A 79 12.30 8.69 -4.68
C VAL A 79 12.27 9.90 -5.62
N ALA A 80 11.09 10.38 -5.98
CA ALA A 80 10.92 11.55 -6.85
C ALA A 80 11.22 12.88 -6.13
N VAL A 81 10.81 13.01 -4.87
CA VAL A 81 10.86 14.27 -4.10
C VAL A 81 12.15 14.41 -3.29
N LEU A 82 12.72 13.31 -2.76
CA LEU A 82 13.93 13.32 -1.95
C LEU A 82 15.13 14.03 -2.61
N PRO A 83 15.38 13.87 -3.93
CA PRO A 83 16.43 14.61 -4.61
C PRO A 83 16.24 16.12 -4.49
N MET A 84 15.00 16.62 -4.60
CA MET A 84 14.65 18.04 -4.56
C MET A 84 14.87 18.64 -3.17
N LEU A 85 14.47 17.92 -2.10
CA LEU A 85 14.70 18.33 -0.72
C LEU A 85 16.20 18.31 -0.35
N GLY A 86 16.96 17.36 -0.88
CA GLY A 86 18.41 17.26 -0.70
C GLY A 86 19.24 18.29 -1.48
N VAL A 87 18.63 19.04 -2.41
CA VAL A 87 19.32 20.11 -3.16
C VAL A 87 19.65 21.30 -2.24
N GLY A 88 18.86 21.57 -1.20
CA GLY A 88 19.10 22.69 -0.27
C GLY A 88 20.46 22.63 0.43
N GLY A 89 20.79 21.49 1.05
CA GLY A 89 22.07 21.29 1.74
C GLY A 89 23.27 21.14 0.78
N LYS A 90 23.07 20.48 -0.37
CA LYS A 90 24.12 20.35 -1.39
C LYS A 90 24.44 21.67 -2.09
N ARG A 91 23.48 22.59 -2.20
CA ARG A 91 23.73 23.94 -2.71
C ARG A 91 24.58 24.76 -1.76
N LEU A 92 24.40 24.65 -0.43
CA LEU A 92 25.21 25.32 0.57
C LEU A 92 26.68 24.82 0.55
N PHE A 93 26.87 23.51 0.51
CA PHE A 93 28.19 22.87 0.38
C PHE A 93 28.91 23.24 -0.94
N ARG A 94 28.13 23.49 -2.01
CA ARG A 94 28.64 23.92 -3.32
C ARG A 94 29.13 25.36 -3.32
N VAL A 95 28.68 26.21 -2.40
CA VAL A 95 29.17 27.60 -2.30
C VAL A 95 30.51 27.67 -1.55
N GLU A 96 30.80 26.68 -0.69
CA GLU A 96 32.01 26.65 0.14
C GLU A 96 33.20 25.88 -0.47
N ALA A 97 32.99 25.10 -1.54
CA ALA A 97 34.05 24.28 -2.15
C ALA A 97 34.35 24.69 -3.61
N PRO A 98 35.58 25.16 -3.93
CA PRO A 98 35.97 25.45 -5.30
C PRO A 98 36.39 24.15 -6.03
N GLY A 99 35.67 23.79 -7.11
CA GLY A 99 36.00 22.65 -7.96
C GLY A 99 34.84 22.23 -8.87
N PRO A 100 35.10 21.58 -10.02
CA PRO A 100 34.07 21.25 -11.01
C PRO A 100 33.10 20.22 -10.43
N THR A 101 31.83 20.62 -10.26
CA THR A 101 30.79 19.73 -9.75
C THR A 101 30.30 18.81 -10.87
N ALA A 102 30.50 17.50 -10.67
CA ALA A 102 30.05 16.45 -11.59
C ALA A 102 28.55 16.54 -11.89
N GLU A 103 28.24 16.19 -13.14
CA GLU A 103 26.98 16.32 -13.84
C GLU A 103 25.78 15.61 -13.20
N GLY A 104 24.60 16.21 -13.39
CA GLY A 104 23.33 15.52 -13.67
C GLY A 104 22.84 14.42 -12.71
N VAL A 105 21.97 14.78 -11.77
CA VAL A 105 21.21 13.85 -10.90
C VAL A 105 20.18 12.97 -11.66
N ARG A 106 20.20 12.92 -13.01
CA ARG A 106 19.08 12.42 -13.82
C ARG A 106 19.00 10.89 -14.05
N PRO A 107 20.09 10.11 -14.22
CA PRO A 107 19.96 8.65 -14.46
C PRO A 107 19.70 7.83 -13.18
N ARG A 108 20.07 8.33 -12.00
CA ARG A 108 19.99 7.56 -10.74
C ARG A 108 18.58 7.41 -10.16
N ILE A 109 17.65 8.30 -10.51
CA ILE A 109 16.28 8.30 -9.94
C ILE A 109 15.50 7.08 -10.44
N GLN A 110 15.56 6.80 -11.74
CA GLN A 110 14.87 5.65 -12.35
C GLN A 110 15.42 4.32 -11.82
N GLU A 111 16.73 4.19 -11.69
CA GLU A 111 17.38 3.00 -11.12
C GLU A 111 17.00 2.78 -9.65
N THR A 112 16.96 3.85 -8.86
CA THR A 112 16.55 3.78 -7.45
C THR A 112 15.08 3.39 -7.34
N ALA A 113 14.20 4.00 -8.13
CA ALA A 113 12.77 3.67 -8.16
C ALA A 113 12.54 2.21 -8.56
N ARG A 114 13.26 1.70 -9.58
CA ARG A 114 13.20 0.30 -9.99
C ARG A 114 13.62 -0.64 -8.86
N THR A 115 14.68 -0.30 -8.13
CA THR A 115 15.17 -1.13 -7.02
C THR A 115 14.19 -1.16 -5.87
N LEU A 116 13.63 -0.01 -5.48
CA LEU A 116 12.60 0.03 -4.41
C LEU A 116 11.33 -0.71 -4.81
N TRP A 117 10.91 -0.60 -6.07
CA TRP A 117 9.79 -1.39 -6.59
C TRP A 117 10.06 -2.90 -6.51
N LEU A 118 11.27 -3.35 -6.85
CA LEU A 118 11.65 -4.76 -6.72
C LEU A 118 11.66 -5.23 -5.25
N ILE A 119 12.11 -4.40 -4.32
CA ILE A 119 12.07 -4.70 -2.88
C ILE A 119 10.61 -4.85 -2.42
N TYR A 120 9.76 -3.88 -2.78
CA TYR A 120 8.34 -3.89 -2.43
C TYR A 120 7.63 -5.14 -2.98
N LEU A 121 7.86 -5.48 -4.24
CA LEU A 121 7.30 -6.66 -4.88
C LEU A 121 7.86 -7.95 -4.26
N GLY A 122 9.16 -7.99 -3.94
CA GLY A 122 9.80 -9.14 -3.31
C GLY A 122 9.21 -9.44 -1.92
N LEU A 123 9.02 -8.41 -1.10
CA LEU A 123 8.36 -8.55 0.20
C LEU A 123 6.89 -8.96 0.04
N THR A 124 6.17 -8.38 -0.93
CA THR A 124 4.79 -8.77 -1.26
C THR A 124 4.68 -10.26 -1.59
N VAL A 125 5.54 -10.77 -2.48
CA VAL A 125 5.51 -12.19 -2.84
C VAL A 125 5.90 -13.08 -1.64
N ALA A 126 6.88 -12.66 -0.85
CA ALA A 126 7.31 -13.40 0.33
C ALA A 126 6.19 -13.55 1.37
N GLU A 127 5.48 -12.47 1.71
CA GLU A 127 4.37 -12.54 2.68
C GLU A 127 3.21 -13.40 2.15
N ILE A 128 2.83 -13.26 0.87
CA ILE A 128 1.77 -14.10 0.27
C ILE A 128 2.10 -15.58 0.41
N VAL A 129 3.35 -15.97 0.12
CA VAL A 129 3.79 -17.38 0.22
C VAL A 129 3.75 -17.86 1.67
N LEU A 130 4.27 -17.07 2.61
CA LEU A 130 4.30 -17.45 4.03
C LEU A 130 2.88 -17.59 4.60
N LEU A 131 2.00 -16.63 4.34
CA LEU A 131 0.60 -16.69 4.76
C LEU A 131 -0.14 -17.89 4.15
N ARG A 132 0.12 -18.18 2.87
CA ARG A 132 -0.48 -19.34 2.18
C ARG A 132 -0.05 -20.66 2.81
N VAL A 133 1.23 -20.79 3.15
CA VAL A 133 1.79 -21.98 3.82
C VAL A 133 1.22 -22.15 5.23
N CYS A 134 0.94 -21.05 5.94
CA CYS A 134 0.26 -21.06 7.24
C CYS A 134 -1.25 -21.36 7.19
N GLY A 135 -1.80 -21.67 6.01
CA GLY A 135 -3.16 -22.18 5.86
C GLY A 135 -4.20 -21.15 5.42
N LEU A 136 -3.83 -19.88 5.17
CA LEU A 136 -4.76 -18.93 4.59
C LEU A 136 -5.15 -19.32 3.17
N SER A 137 -6.36 -18.92 2.76
CA SER A 137 -6.75 -18.98 1.35
C SER A 137 -5.83 -18.07 0.52
N LEU A 138 -5.60 -18.40 -0.75
CA LEU A 138 -4.79 -17.55 -1.63
C LEU A 138 -5.35 -16.13 -1.70
N PHE A 139 -6.68 -16.01 -1.71
CA PHE A 139 -7.38 -14.73 -1.72
C PHE A 139 -7.09 -13.90 -0.47
N ASP A 140 -7.26 -14.48 0.72
CA ASP A 140 -7.00 -13.78 1.97
C ASP A 140 -5.52 -13.44 2.10
N SER A 141 -4.62 -14.35 1.68
CA SER A 141 -3.17 -14.12 1.70
C SER A 141 -2.78 -12.88 0.88
N ILE A 142 -3.35 -12.73 -0.31
CA ILE A 142 -3.12 -11.56 -1.18
C ILE A 142 -3.68 -10.30 -0.52
N CYS A 143 -4.94 -10.33 -0.08
CA CYS A 143 -5.61 -9.16 0.48
C CYS A 143 -4.93 -8.64 1.75
N HIS A 144 -4.53 -9.53 2.66
CA HIS A 144 -3.82 -9.17 3.87
C HIS A 144 -2.42 -8.64 3.56
N THR A 145 -1.66 -9.31 2.69
CA THR A 145 -0.32 -8.84 2.29
C THR A 145 -0.37 -7.42 1.71
N PHE A 146 -1.34 -7.15 0.84
CA PHE A 146 -1.49 -5.84 0.22
C PHE A 146 -1.76 -4.74 1.25
N ALA A 147 -2.53 -5.05 2.30
CA ALA A 147 -2.76 -4.15 3.42
C ALA A 147 -1.54 -4.01 4.34
N THR A 148 -0.82 -5.11 4.63
CA THR A 148 0.38 -5.12 5.49
C THR A 148 1.52 -4.30 4.87
N LEU A 149 1.88 -4.57 3.62
CA LEU A 149 3.00 -3.89 2.95
C LEU A 149 2.75 -2.41 2.71
N ALA A 150 1.49 -2.03 2.58
CA ALA A 150 1.09 -0.64 2.48
C ALA A 150 0.96 0.05 3.84
N THR A 151 1.13 -0.68 4.96
CA THR A 151 0.87 -0.20 6.33
C THR A 151 -0.54 0.37 6.53
N GLY A 152 -1.52 -0.17 5.78
CA GLY A 152 -2.87 0.38 5.72
C GLY A 152 -3.87 -0.28 6.67
N GLY A 153 -3.91 -1.63 6.72
CA GLY A 153 -4.74 -2.34 7.71
C GLY A 153 -6.17 -2.73 7.27
N PHE A 154 -6.50 -2.69 5.98
CA PHE A 154 -7.74 -3.30 5.48
C PHE A 154 -7.68 -4.82 5.60
N SER A 155 -8.86 -5.44 5.65
CA SER A 155 -9.03 -6.87 5.84
C SER A 155 -10.22 -7.38 5.03
N THR A 156 -10.25 -8.69 4.80
CA THR A 156 -11.42 -9.41 4.26
C THR A 156 -12.44 -9.77 5.35
N ARG A 157 -12.11 -9.48 6.62
CA ARG A 157 -12.83 -9.87 7.84
C ARG A 157 -13.18 -8.65 8.69
N ASN A 158 -14.28 -8.73 9.43
CA ASN A 158 -14.77 -7.63 10.27
C ASN A 158 -13.82 -7.35 11.45
N ALA A 159 -13.30 -8.39 12.11
CA ALA A 159 -12.34 -8.24 13.20
C ALA A 159 -10.87 -8.27 12.73
N SER A 160 -10.63 -7.90 11.47
CA SER A 160 -9.29 -7.93 10.85
C SER A 160 -8.61 -9.29 11.00
N ILE A 161 -7.30 -9.31 11.28
CA ILE A 161 -6.52 -10.54 11.52
C ILE A 161 -6.99 -11.28 12.78
N GLY A 162 -7.62 -10.58 13.72
CA GLY A 162 -8.13 -11.17 14.96
C GLY A 162 -9.24 -12.20 14.73
N GLU A 163 -9.92 -12.17 13.58
CA GLU A 163 -10.90 -13.20 13.21
C GLU A 163 -10.26 -14.54 12.78
N ILE A 164 -9.00 -14.50 12.30
CA ILE A 164 -8.27 -15.67 11.78
C ILE A 164 -7.82 -16.60 12.93
N ASN A 165 -7.57 -16.04 14.13
CA ASN A 165 -7.19 -16.78 15.33
C ASN A 165 -6.03 -17.77 15.12
N SER A 166 -4.95 -17.33 14.48
CA SER A 166 -3.79 -18.16 14.14
C SER A 166 -2.48 -17.47 14.50
N LEU A 167 -1.82 -17.96 15.56
CA LEU A 167 -0.56 -17.40 16.05
C LEU A 167 0.53 -17.28 14.96
N PRO A 168 0.76 -18.28 14.09
CA PRO A 168 1.73 -18.15 13.00
C PRO A 168 1.43 -16.98 12.05
N VAL A 169 0.15 -16.75 11.75
CA VAL A 169 -0.30 -15.68 10.86
C VAL A 169 -0.06 -14.32 11.50
N ASP A 170 -0.42 -14.16 12.77
CA ASP A 170 -0.21 -12.93 13.52
C ASP A 170 1.29 -12.58 13.59
N VAL A 171 2.15 -13.56 13.84
CA VAL A 171 3.61 -13.37 13.90
C VAL A 171 4.16 -12.94 12.54
N ILE A 172 3.73 -13.58 11.44
CA ILE A 172 4.16 -13.20 10.09
C ILE A 172 3.75 -11.75 9.80
N ILE A 173 2.49 -11.40 10.05
CA ILE A 173 1.99 -10.04 9.78
C ILE A 173 2.75 -9.02 10.63
N ILE A 174 2.99 -9.28 11.93
CA ILE A 174 3.77 -8.37 12.79
C ILE A 174 5.18 -8.15 12.24
N VAL A 175 5.87 -9.23 11.83
CA VAL A 175 7.22 -9.11 11.25
C VAL A 175 7.18 -8.26 9.97
N PHE A 176 6.22 -8.50 9.09
CA PHE A 176 6.08 -7.74 7.84
C PHE A 176 5.61 -6.29 8.06
N MET A 177 4.84 -6.01 9.11
CA MET A 177 4.53 -4.63 9.52
C MET A 177 5.79 -3.87 9.92
N VAL A 178 6.69 -4.51 10.67
CA VAL A 178 7.99 -3.91 11.02
C VAL A 178 8.82 -3.70 9.76
N LEU A 179 8.92 -4.71 8.88
CA LEU A 179 9.68 -4.58 7.64
C LEU A 179 9.13 -3.48 6.71
N ALA A 180 7.81 -3.38 6.58
CA ALA A 180 7.16 -2.35 5.77
C ALA A 180 7.29 -0.94 6.38
N GLY A 181 7.35 -0.83 7.71
CA GLY A 181 7.55 0.44 8.42
C GLY A 181 9.00 0.95 8.43
N VAL A 182 9.98 0.08 8.14
CA VAL A 182 11.39 0.47 8.06
C VAL A 182 11.66 1.28 6.80
N ASN A 183 12.62 2.22 6.89
CA ASN A 183 13.02 3.02 5.75
C ASN A 183 13.56 2.14 4.61
N PHE A 184 12.88 2.18 3.46
CA PHE A 184 13.23 1.39 2.28
C PHE A 184 14.65 1.68 1.73
N GLY A 185 15.23 2.84 2.05
CA GLY A 185 16.62 3.16 1.78
C GLY A 185 17.62 2.24 2.50
N ILE A 186 17.25 1.67 3.65
CA ILE A 186 18.10 0.70 4.37
C ILE A 186 18.18 -0.60 3.57
N TYR A 187 17.06 -1.12 3.07
CA TYR A 187 17.06 -2.30 2.19
C TYR A 187 17.88 -2.06 0.93
N TYR A 188 17.75 -0.86 0.34
CA TYR A 188 18.55 -0.46 -0.82
C TYR A 188 20.05 -0.43 -0.53
N ASN A 189 20.48 0.09 0.63
CA ASN A 189 21.89 0.13 1.03
C ASN A 189 22.44 -1.28 1.34
N GLY A 190 21.67 -2.10 2.05
CA GLY A 190 22.03 -3.49 2.35
C GLY A 190 22.26 -4.33 1.09
N LEU A 191 21.40 -4.17 0.07
CA LEU A 191 21.60 -4.82 -1.24
C LEU A 191 22.87 -4.38 -1.97
N ARG A 192 23.40 -3.19 -1.65
CA ARG A 192 24.67 -2.66 -2.18
C ARG A 192 25.87 -2.95 -1.29
N GLY A 193 25.69 -3.68 -0.19
CA GLY A 193 26.77 -4.04 0.75
C GLY A 193 27.34 -2.86 1.54
N ARG A 194 26.52 -1.84 1.81
CA ARG A 194 26.92 -0.64 2.57
C ARG A 194 26.12 -0.48 3.84
#